data_AF-A0A6A6T974-F1
#
_entry.id   AF-A0A6A6T974-F1
#
_cell.length_a   1.000
_cell.length_b   1.000
_cell.length_c   1.000
_cell.angle_alpha   90.00
_cell.angle_beta   90.00
_cell.angle_gamma   90.00
#
_symmetry.space_group_name_H-M   'P 1'
#
loop_
_entity.id
_entity.type
_entity.pdbx_description
1 polymer ?
#
loop_
_entity_poly.entity_id
_entity_poly.type
_entity_poly.pdbx_seq_one_letter_code
_entity_poly.pdbx_strand_id
1 'polypeptide(L)'
;MPKTDMAFGFLDLPPEIRNMVYRYTLVDHSATIPITTYLTPEKHMRVQKDQYEVKPFSDTRLGVRLLGVCRQVYEEAMPTLYGANHFLCINMGALDAFLGAIGEAIKHIELISLAVFFDKSSRLKCGFDKLARATNLKALILEERFLQAMYHHEPVLAVAAWTFYGVAQAWLSATAKKLGGVEHATDLLFFPERFKGRYEGKDGQRFRQPYTHTKDLVDESLGIYRVPKRRGFDKVWKPEHEALFRTEVRKMFPSEVEDKDEDRDNWKGGRFPF
;
A
#
# COMPACT_ATOMS: atom_id res chain seq x y z
N MET A 1 51.51 20.80 13.06
CA MET A 1 50.40 20.25 12.24
C MET A 1 49.19 21.14 12.46
N PRO A 2 48.55 21.67 11.41
CA PRO A 2 47.33 22.45 11.56
C PRO A 2 46.24 21.57 12.19
N LYS A 3 45.52 22.10 13.19
CA LYS A 3 44.31 21.45 13.72
C LYS A 3 43.36 21.28 12.54
N THR A 4 43.08 20.03 12.17
CA THR A 4 41.94 19.72 11.32
C THR A 4 40.70 20.19 12.06
N ASP A 5 40.07 21.24 11.56
CA ASP A 5 38.75 21.66 12.05
C ASP A 5 37.85 20.42 12.01
N MET A 6 37.38 20.01 13.19
CA MET A 6 36.50 18.85 13.30
C MET A 6 35.20 19.22 12.61
N ALA A 7 35.02 18.68 11.40
CA ALA A 7 33.80 18.87 10.63
C ALA A 7 32.62 18.38 11.47
N PHE A 8 31.64 19.25 11.65
CA PHE A 8 30.39 18.93 12.34
C PHE A 8 29.63 17.85 11.55
N GLY A 9 29.40 16.69 12.17
CA GLY A 9 28.82 15.52 11.53
C GLY A 9 27.28 15.53 11.54
N PHE A 10 26.66 14.74 10.65
CA PHE A 10 25.20 14.62 10.59
C PHE A 10 24.59 14.06 11.88
N LEU A 11 25.26 13.11 12.54
CA LEU A 11 24.78 12.52 13.79
C LEU A 11 24.98 13.44 15.01
N ASP A 12 25.75 14.51 14.87
CA ASP A 12 25.89 15.55 15.90
C ASP A 12 24.70 16.54 15.89
N LEU A 13 23.85 16.51 14.85
CA LEU A 13 22.59 17.24 14.81
C LEU A 13 21.61 16.69 15.86
N PRO A 14 20.80 17.52 16.51
CA PRO A 14 19.68 17.05 17.32
C PRO A 14 18.70 16.16 16.53
N PRO A 15 18.05 15.16 17.16
CA PRO A 15 17.10 14.27 16.48
C PRO A 15 15.99 15.00 15.71
N GLU A 16 15.53 16.14 16.21
CA GLU A 16 14.50 16.97 15.57
C GLU A 16 14.96 17.46 14.20
N ILE A 17 16.21 17.93 14.10
CA ILE A 17 16.78 18.41 12.85
C ILE A 17 17.02 17.25 11.88
N ARG A 18 17.48 16.09 12.38
CA ARG A 18 17.60 14.88 11.55
C ARG A 18 16.25 14.45 10.97
N ASN A 19 15.19 14.47 11.79
CA ASN A 19 13.82 14.17 11.34
C ASN A 19 13.32 15.15 10.28
N MET A 20 13.66 16.44 10.38
CA MET A 20 13.37 17.40 9.31
C MET A 20 14.09 17.02 8.01
N VAL A 21 15.37 16.66 8.08
CA VAL A 21 16.14 16.21 6.91
C VAL A 21 15.54 14.94 6.30
N TYR A 22 15.13 13.97 7.12
CA TYR A 22 14.44 12.77 6.63
C TYR A 22 13.14 13.11 5.92
N ARG A 23 12.32 14.03 6.45
CA ARG A 23 11.09 14.48 5.77
C ARG A 23 11.38 15.10 4.41
N TYR A 24 12.37 15.99 4.33
CA TYR A 24 12.75 16.65 3.07
C TYR A 24 13.30 15.69 2.02
N THR A 25 13.99 14.62 2.45
CA THR A 25 14.70 13.72 1.53
C THR A 25 13.93 12.46 1.20
N LEU A 26 13.01 12.02 2.07
CA LEU A 26 12.36 10.71 1.96
C LEU A 26 10.86 10.80 1.72
N VAL A 27 10.26 11.98 1.66
CA VAL A 27 8.82 12.13 1.43
C VAL A 27 8.56 12.84 0.11
N ASP A 28 7.84 12.18 -0.79
CA ASP A 28 7.31 12.79 -2.00
C ASP A 28 5.87 13.26 -1.74
N HIS A 29 5.71 14.56 -1.50
CA HIS A 29 4.41 15.20 -1.31
C HIS A 29 3.64 15.41 -2.62
N SER A 30 4.30 15.22 -3.76
CA SER A 30 3.78 15.59 -5.08
C SER A 30 3.25 14.39 -5.85
N ALA A 31 3.68 13.17 -5.51
CA ALA A 31 3.40 11.99 -6.29
C ALA A 31 3.20 10.74 -5.43
N THR A 32 2.35 9.85 -5.93
CA THR A 32 2.33 8.45 -5.50
C THR A 32 3.55 7.74 -6.08
N ILE A 33 4.18 6.89 -5.27
CA ILE A 33 5.34 6.12 -5.67
C ILE A 33 4.87 4.84 -6.38
N PRO A 34 5.11 4.67 -7.68
CA PRO A 34 4.77 3.44 -8.38
C PRO A 34 5.74 2.32 -7.97
N ILE A 35 5.18 1.19 -7.55
CA ILE A 35 5.90 -0.05 -7.32
C ILE A 35 5.56 -1.02 -8.46
N THR A 36 6.52 -1.19 -9.35
CA THR A 36 6.45 -2.06 -10.51
C THR A 36 7.32 -3.29 -10.27
N THR A 37 6.82 -4.45 -10.65
CA THR A 37 7.67 -5.62 -10.90
C THR A 37 7.76 -5.82 -12.40
N TYR A 38 8.98 -5.73 -12.94
CA TYR A 38 9.20 -6.12 -14.32
C TYR A 38 9.53 -7.60 -14.33
N LEU A 39 8.87 -8.36 -15.21
CA LEU A 39 9.46 -9.58 -15.70
C LEU A 39 10.62 -9.13 -16.58
N THR A 40 11.86 -9.38 -16.18
CA THR A 40 13.00 -9.12 -17.05
C THR A 40 12.79 -9.91 -18.35
N PRO A 41 12.73 -9.25 -19.53
CA PRO A 41 12.53 -9.95 -20.81
C PRO A 41 13.71 -10.87 -21.17
N GLU A 42 14.80 -10.80 -20.40
CA GLU A 42 16.02 -11.56 -20.61
C GLU A 42 15.88 -13.00 -20.15
N LYS A 43 15.15 -13.79 -20.94
CA LYS A 43 15.46 -15.18 -21.35
C LYS A 43 14.17 -15.92 -21.67
N HIS A 44 13.82 -15.91 -22.95
CA HIS A 44 13.28 -17.11 -23.56
C HIS A 44 14.22 -18.28 -23.25
N MET A 45 13.95 -19.10 -22.22
CA MET A 45 14.32 -20.53 -22.14
C MET A 45 14.07 -21.07 -20.73
N ARG A 46 13.12 -22.00 -20.68
CA ARG A 46 13.02 -23.20 -19.82
C ARG A 46 13.73 -23.12 -18.45
N VAL A 47 12.91 -23.28 -17.41
CA VAL A 47 13.19 -23.20 -15.96
C VAL A 47 12.99 -21.78 -15.38
N GLN A 48 11.75 -21.28 -15.46
CA GLN A 48 11.34 -20.03 -14.81
C GLN A 48 11.26 -20.21 -13.28
N LYS A 49 12.35 -19.90 -12.57
CA LYS A 49 12.17 -19.25 -11.27
C LYS A 49 11.80 -17.81 -11.59
N ASP A 50 10.54 -17.46 -11.40
CA ASP A 50 10.04 -16.10 -11.57
C ASP A 50 10.77 -15.13 -10.61
N GLN A 51 11.93 -14.63 -11.03
CA GLN A 51 12.65 -13.59 -10.32
C GLN A 51 12.10 -12.26 -10.80
N TYR A 52 11.21 -11.68 -9.98
CA TYR A 52 10.76 -10.32 -10.17
C TYR A 52 11.83 -9.40 -9.61
N GLU A 53 12.51 -8.66 -10.48
CA GLU A 53 13.38 -7.58 -10.04
C GLU A 53 12.53 -6.32 -9.80
N VAL A 54 12.56 -5.84 -8.56
CA VAL A 54 12.06 -4.51 -8.23
C VAL A 54 13.12 -3.53 -8.72
N LYS A 55 12.85 -2.79 -9.80
CA LYS A 55 13.76 -1.72 -10.22
C LYS A 55 13.85 -0.71 -9.07
N PRO A 56 15.07 -0.36 -8.60
CA PRO A 56 15.22 0.70 -7.63
C PRO A 56 14.68 1.98 -8.27
N PHE A 57 13.85 2.70 -7.50
CA PHE A 57 13.36 4.06 -7.74
C PHE A 57 14.30 4.85 -8.66
N SER A 58 14.02 4.89 -9.97
CA SER A 58 14.86 5.63 -10.92
C SER A 58 14.57 7.12 -10.90
N ASP A 59 13.50 7.53 -10.20
CA ASP A 59 13.22 8.94 -9.95
C ASP A 59 14.15 9.44 -8.84
N THR A 60 15.05 10.35 -9.22
CA THR A 60 16.09 10.99 -8.40
C THR A 60 15.56 11.82 -7.23
N ARG A 61 14.26 11.75 -6.94
CA ARG A 61 13.55 12.62 -5.99
C ARG A 61 13.67 12.14 -4.56
N LEU A 62 13.67 10.83 -4.34
CA LEU A 62 13.78 10.25 -3.00
C LEU A 62 15.23 9.88 -2.70
N GLY A 63 15.77 10.45 -1.63
CA GLY A 63 17.10 10.17 -1.08
C GLY A 63 17.19 8.82 -0.36
N VAL A 64 16.60 7.75 -0.91
CA VAL A 64 16.52 6.43 -0.25
C VAL A 64 17.88 5.82 0.09
N ARG A 65 18.96 6.27 -0.57
CA ARG A 65 20.35 5.89 -0.24
C ARG A 65 20.73 6.28 1.19
N LEU A 66 20.06 7.27 1.77
CA LEU A 66 20.27 7.69 3.15
C LEU A 66 20.03 6.54 4.15
N LEU A 67 19.06 5.66 3.88
CA LEU A 67 18.79 4.50 4.73
C LEU A 67 19.98 3.52 4.77
N GLY A 68 20.84 3.53 3.75
CA GLY A 68 22.01 2.65 3.66
C GLY A 68 23.27 3.16 4.35
N VAL A 69 23.24 4.35 4.97
CA VAL A 69 24.45 4.98 5.54
C VAL A 69 24.92 4.27 6.81
N CYS A 70 24.06 4.18 7.82
CA CYS A 70 24.35 3.46 9.06
C CYS A 70 23.05 2.99 9.74
N ARG A 71 23.17 2.10 10.72
CA ARG A 71 22.02 1.50 11.43
C ARG A 71 21.13 2.55 12.12
N GLN A 72 21.74 3.54 12.77
CA GLN A 72 20.97 4.59 13.46
C GLN A 72 20.12 5.40 12.47
N VAL A 73 20.72 5.85 11.36
CA VAL A 73 19.98 6.56 10.29
C VAL A 73 18.88 5.69 9.73
N TYR A 74 19.14 4.40 9.49
CA TYR A 74 18.11 3.46 9.03
C TYR A 74 16.91 3.41 9.98
N GLU A 75 17.14 3.21 11.27
CA GLU A 75 16.09 3.07 12.29
C GLU A 75 15.26 4.36 12.45
N GLU A 76 15.90 5.53 12.39
CA GLU A 76 15.22 6.83 12.50
C GLU A 76 14.46 7.21 11.21
N ALA A 77 15.05 6.93 10.05
CA ALA A 77 14.54 7.40 8.76
C ALA A 77 13.45 6.48 8.17
N MET A 78 13.51 5.17 8.43
CA MET A 78 12.59 4.17 7.89
C MET A 78 11.10 4.49 8.15
N PRO A 79 10.68 4.88 9.36
CA PRO A 79 9.28 5.26 9.60
C PRO A 79 8.82 6.45 8.75
N THR A 80 9.72 7.40 8.46
CA THR A 80 9.42 8.56 7.62
C THR A 80 9.20 8.13 6.16
N LEU A 81 10.10 7.30 5.61
CA LEU A 81 9.97 6.80 4.24
C LEU A 81 8.67 6.01 4.04
N TYR A 82 8.37 5.05 4.92
CA TYR A 82 7.21 4.17 4.68
C TYR A 82 5.89 4.74 5.20
N GLY A 83 5.92 5.61 6.22
CA GLY A 83 4.72 6.15 6.85
C GLY A 83 4.19 7.43 6.24
N ALA A 84 5.04 8.24 5.62
CA ALA A 84 4.61 9.53 5.04
C ALA A 84 4.36 9.48 3.53
N ASN A 85 4.71 8.38 2.86
CA ASN A 85 4.52 8.23 1.42
C ASN A 85 3.31 7.36 1.07
N HIS A 86 2.83 7.55 -0.15
CA HIS A 86 1.79 6.74 -0.76
C HIS A 86 2.41 5.83 -1.82
N PHE A 87 2.27 4.51 -1.64
CA PHE A 87 2.81 3.52 -2.58
C PHE A 87 1.71 2.94 -3.48
N LEU A 88 1.90 2.95 -4.79
CA LEU A 88 1.00 2.34 -5.77
C LEU A 88 1.59 1.04 -6.30
N CYS A 89 1.06 -0.09 -5.85
CA CYS A 89 1.44 -1.39 -6.41
C CYS A 89 0.67 -1.61 -7.71
N ILE A 90 1.39 -1.69 -8.83
CA ILE A 90 0.77 -1.81 -10.15
C ILE A 90 0.00 -3.13 -10.30
N ASN A 91 0.48 -4.19 -9.66
CA ASN A 91 -0.18 -5.48 -9.59
C ASN A 91 0.13 -6.16 -8.26
N MET A 92 -0.46 -7.32 -8.04
CA MET A 92 -0.35 -8.06 -6.78
C MET A 92 1.00 -8.77 -6.61
N GLY A 93 1.70 -9.11 -7.69
CA GLY A 93 3.09 -9.55 -7.64
C GLY A 93 4.01 -8.42 -7.15
N ALA A 94 3.75 -7.18 -7.55
CA ALA A 94 4.47 -6.02 -7.06
C ALA A 94 4.21 -5.75 -5.58
N LEU A 95 2.97 -5.89 -5.13
CA LEU A 95 2.64 -5.85 -3.70
C LEU A 95 3.42 -6.91 -2.92
N ASP A 96 3.37 -8.17 -3.35
CA ASP A 96 4.02 -9.28 -2.66
C ASP A 96 5.56 -9.13 -2.60
N ALA A 97 6.17 -8.72 -3.71
CA ALA A 97 7.60 -8.48 -3.80
C ALA A 97 8.02 -7.28 -2.95
N PHE A 98 7.28 -6.17 -3.01
CA PHE A 98 7.54 -4.97 -2.23
C PHE A 98 7.47 -5.23 -0.72
N LEU A 99 6.36 -5.79 -0.26
CA LEU A 99 6.20 -6.13 1.16
C LEU A 99 7.25 -7.16 1.60
N GLY A 100 7.63 -8.09 0.72
CA GLY A 100 8.74 -9.01 0.98
C GLY A 100 10.08 -8.29 1.16
N ALA A 101 10.39 -7.33 0.30
CA ALA A 101 11.67 -6.62 0.27
C ALA A 101 11.87 -5.71 1.48
N ILE A 102 10.82 -5.06 1.98
CA ILE A 102 10.92 -4.11 3.09
C ILE A 102 10.88 -4.77 4.48
N GLY A 103 10.53 -6.07 4.54
CA GLY A 103 10.60 -6.88 5.76
C GLY A 103 9.74 -6.33 6.92
N GLU A 104 10.37 -6.06 8.06
CA GLU A 104 9.69 -5.54 9.26
C GLU A 104 9.23 -4.08 9.11
N ALA A 105 9.69 -3.37 8.07
CA ALA A 105 9.27 -2.00 7.81
C ALA A 105 7.78 -1.89 7.40
N ILE A 106 7.14 -3.01 7.02
CA ILE A 106 5.72 -3.05 6.64
C ILE A 106 4.83 -2.38 7.68
N LYS A 107 5.14 -2.52 8.98
CA LYS A 107 4.36 -1.92 10.07
C LYS A 107 4.23 -0.39 9.96
N HIS A 108 5.16 0.26 9.26
CA HIS A 108 5.16 1.70 9.07
C HIS A 108 4.32 2.16 7.88
N ILE A 109 3.88 1.27 6.99
CA ILE A 109 3.03 1.65 5.84
C ILE A 109 1.70 2.21 6.35
N GLU A 110 1.38 3.42 5.93
CA GLU A 110 0.09 4.06 6.22
C GLU A 110 -0.86 4.06 5.01
N LEU A 111 -0.32 4.16 3.80
CA LEU A 111 -1.06 4.40 2.55
C LEU A 111 -0.56 3.49 1.44
N ILE A 112 -1.45 2.68 0.87
CA ILE A 112 -1.13 1.85 -0.28
C ILE A 112 -2.29 1.80 -1.28
N SER A 113 -1.98 1.90 -2.57
CA SER A 113 -2.93 1.74 -3.68
C SER A 113 -2.64 0.45 -4.44
N LEU A 114 -3.69 -0.19 -4.95
CA LEU A 114 -3.61 -1.31 -5.88
C LEU A 114 -4.17 -0.89 -7.23
N ALA A 115 -3.33 -0.88 -8.25
CA ALA A 115 -3.71 -0.36 -9.57
C ALA A 115 -4.55 -1.35 -10.37
N VAL A 116 -4.20 -2.63 -10.33
CA VAL A 116 -4.72 -3.64 -11.27
C VAL A 116 -4.88 -5.01 -10.61
N PHE A 117 -5.96 -5.71 -10.96
CA PHE A 117 -6.27 -7.07 -10.50
C PHE A 117 -6.20 -8.07 -11.68
N PHE A 118 -5.00 -8.57 -12.01
CA PHE A 118 -4.82 -9.53 -13.13
C PHE A 118 -4.21 -10.87 -12.75
N ASP A 119 -4.11 -11.19 -11.46
CA ASP A 119 -3.42 -12.40 -11.05
C ASP A 119 -4.42 -13.44 -10.55
N LYS A 120 -4.46 -14.63 -11.16
CA LYS A 120 -5.19 -15.80 -10.61
C LYS A 120 -4.29 -16.63 -9.69
N SER A 121 -3.05 -16.21 -9.46
CA SER A 121 -2.07 -16.98 -8.72
C SER A 121 -2.28 -16.89 -7.21
N SER A 122 -1.69 -17.87 -6.52
CA SER A 122 -1.53 -17.89 -5.06
C SER A 122 -0.84 -16.63 -4.49
N ARG A 123 -0.15 -15.84 -5.32
CA ARG A 123 0.54 -14.61 -4.91
C ARG A 123 -0.41 -13.52 -4.45
N LEU A 124 -1.66 -13.51 -4.95
CA LEU A 124 -2.72 -12.63 -4.44
C LEU A 124 -2.81 -12.73 -2.92
N LYS A 125 -2.90 -13.97 -2.44
CA LYS A 125 -3.02 -14.28 -1.03
C LYS A 125 -1.75 -13.91 -0.26
N CYS A 126 -0.57 -14.21 -0.82
CA CYS A 126 0.71 -13.88 -0.17
C CYS A 126 0.88 -12.37 0.08
N GLY A 127 0.49 -11.53 -0.87
CA GLY A 127 0.53 -10.07 -0.71
C GLY A 127 -0.35 -9.59 0.45
N PHE A 128 -1.59 -10.07 0.53
CA PHE A 128 -2.50 -9.73 1.64
C PHE A 128 -2.07 -10.34 2.97
N ASP A 129 -1.59 -11.59 2.99
CA ASP A 129 -1.04 -12.23 4.19
C ASP A 129 0.12 -11.39 4.76
N LYS A 130 0.99 -10.83 3.92
CA LYS A 130 2.04 -9.90 4.35
C LYS A 130 1.48 -8.55 4.80
N LEU A 131 0.45 -8.03 4.12
CA LEU A 131 -0.20 -6.75 4.44
C LEU A 131 -0.89 -6.79 5.81
N ALA A 132 -1.27 -7.97 6.33
CA ALA A 132 -1.73 -8.14 7.72
C ALA A 132 -0.73 -7.62 8.77
N ARG A 133 0.56 -7.50 8.42
CA ARG A 133 1.60 -6.92 9.28
C ARG A 133 1.67 -5.39 9.21
N ALA A 134 0.94 -4.74 8.31
CA ALA A 134 0.89 -3.29 8.16
C ALA A 134 -0.01 -2.69 9.24
N THR A 135 0.49 -2.69 10.47
CA THR A 135 -0.30 -2.27 11.63
C THR A 135 -0.69 -0.79 11.53
N ASN A 136 0.12 0.08 10.96
CA ASN A 136 -0.24 1.50 10.82
C ASN A 136 -1.04 1.83 9.55
N LEU A 137 -1.51 0.82 8.81
CA LEU A 137 -2.28 1.04 7.59
C LEU A 137 -3.56 1.80 7.89
N LYS A 138 -3.72 2.95 7.22
CA LYS A 138 -4.87 3.85 7.34
C LYS A 138 -5.75 3.82 6.09
N ALA A 139 -5.19 3.46 4.93
CA ALA A 139 -5.95 3.31 3.71
C ALA A 139 -5.32 2.29 2.75
N LEU A 140 -6.16 1.35 2.28
CA LEU A 140 -5.95 0.53 1.11
C LEU A 140 -6.85 1.05 -0.01
N ILE A 141 -6.26 1.73 -0.98
CA ILE A 141 -6.98 2.33 -2.09
C ILE A 141 -7.07 1.31 -3.23
N LEU A 142 -8.29 1.00 -3.65
CA LEU A 142 -8.57 0.13 -4.80
C LEU A 142 -8.77 1.02 -6.02
N GLU A 143 -7.76 1.14 -6.88
CA GLU A 143 -7.82 2.05 -8.03
C GLU A 143 -8.92 1.65 -9.02
N GLU A 144 -9.35 2.59 -9.86
CA GLU A 144 -10.45 2.35 -10.79
C GLU A 144 -10.19 1.14 -11.71
N ARG A 145 -8.95 0.98 -12.19
CA ARG A 145 -8.55 -0.16 -13.03
C ARG A 145 -8.58 -1.49 -12.28
N PHE A 146 -8.32 -1.50 -10.98
CA PHE A 146 -8.41 -2.69 -10.14
C PHE A 146 -9.86 -3.15 -10.07
N LEU A 147 -10.76 -2.20 -9.81
CA LEU A 147 -12.20 -2.43 -9.71
C LEU A 147 -12.80 -2.84 -11.05
N GLN A 148 -12.41 -2.16 -12.13
CA GLN A 148 -12.80 -2.51 -13.50
C GLN A 148 -12.33 -3.92 -13.85
N ALA A 149 -11.06 -4.28 -13.57
CA ALA A 149 -10.54 -5.61 -13.86
C ALA A 149 -11.32 -6.71 -13.12
N MET A 150 -11.60 -6.50 -11.82
CA MET A 150 -12.47 -7.42 -11.07
C MET A 150 -13.87 -7.52 -11.67
N TYR A 151 -14.48 -6.39 -12.00
CA TYR A 151 -15.83 -6.35 -12.58
C TYR A 151 -15.90 -6.92 -14.00
N HIS A 152 -14.80 -6.86 -14.77
CA HIS A 152 -14.69 -7.49 -16.09
C HIS A 152 -14.68 -9.01 -16.02
N HIS A 153 -14.07 -9.57 -14.99
CA HIS A 153 -14.13 -11.01 -14.74
C HIS A 153 -15.49 -11.42 -14.20
N GLU A 154 -16.10 -10.55 -13.38
CA GLU A 154 -17.32 -10.85 -12.63
C GLU A 154 -18.29 -9.66 -12.69
N PRO A 155 -19.22 -9.61 -13.67
CA PRO A 155 -20.10 -8.45 -13.89
C PRO A 155 -21.14 -8.24 -12.78
N VAL A 156 -21.12 -9.10 -11.75
CA VAL A 156 -21.95 -9.02 -10.56
C VAL A 156 -21.06 -8.51 -9.43
N LEU A 157 -21.39 -7.33 -8.89
CA LEU A 157 -20.61 -6.67 -7.84
C LEU A 157 -20.38 -7.57 -6.61
N ALA A 158 -21.38 -8.38 -6.24
CA ALA A 158 -21.26 -9.34 -5.15
C ALA A 158 -20.18 -10.40 -5.41
N VAL A 159 -20.01 -10.86 -6.66
CA VAL A 159 -18.98 -11.85 -7.01
C VAL A 159 -17.59 -11.20 -7.03
N ALA A 160 -17.49 -9.95 -7.48
CA ALA A 160 -16.26 -9.17 -7.37
C ALA A 160 -15.86 -8.97 -5.90
N ALA A 161 -16.79 -8.53 -5.04
CA ALA A 161 -16.59 -8.42 -3.60
C ALA A 161 -16.17 -9.76 -2.97
N TRP A 162 -16.79 -10.86 -3.40
CA TRP A 162 -16.47 -12.21 -2.93
C TRP A 162 -15.06 -12.65 -3.31
N THR A 163 -14.66 -12.37 -4.55
CA THR A 163 -13.31 -12.68 -5.04
C THR A 163 -12.26 -11.87 -4.29
N PHE A 164 -12.51 -10.58 -4.05
CA PHE A 164 -11.64 -9.75 -3.22
C PHE A 164 -11.57 -10.25 -1.79
N TYR A 165 -12.71 -10.52 -1.16
CA TYR A 165 -12.75 -11.03 0.19
C TYR A 165 -11.98 -12.35 0.32
N GLY A 166 -12.16 -13.29 -0.63
CA GLY A 166 -11.47 -14.57 -0.60
C GLY A 166 -9.93 -14.46 -0.56
N VAL A 167 -9.36 -13.44 -1.20
CA VAL A 167 -7.90 -13.23 -1.20
C VAL A 167 -7.44 -12.30 -0.08
N ALA A 168 -8.29 -11.38 0.35
CA ALA A 168 -8.01 -10.38 1.38
C ALA A 168 -8.43 -10.82 2.79
N GLN A 169 -9.07 -11.98 2.94
CA GLN A 169 -9.71 -12.45 4.17
C GLN A 169 -8.77 -12.39 5.38
N ALA A 170 -7.56 -12.94 5.25
CA ALA A 170 -6.61 -12.98 6.36
C ALA A 170 -6.22 -11.58 6.84
N TRP A 171 -5.99 -10.65 5.91
CA TRP A 171 -5.73 -9.24 6.23
C TRP A 171 -6.95 -8.57 6.86
N LEU A 172 -8.12 -8.69 6.24
CA LEU A 172 -9.37 -8.10 6.73
C LEU A 172 -9.73 -8.57 8.15
N SER A 173 -9.59 -9.87 8.43
CA SER A 173 -9.82 -10.43 9.76
C SER A 173 -8.79 -9.95 10.79
N ALA A 174 -7.51 -9.89 10.42
CA ALA A 174 -6.46 -9.35 11.29
C ALA A 174 -6.69 -7.87 11.62
N THR A 175 -7.07 -7.08 10.61
CA THR A 175 -7.43 -5.67 10.77
C THR A 175 -8.67 -5.49 11.62
N ALA A 176 -9.72 -6.30 11.41
CA ALA A 176 -10.96 -6.23 12.19
C ALA A 176 -10.70 -6.52 13.66
N LYS A 177 -9.92 -7.56 13.96
CA LYS A 177 -9.47 -7.87 15.32
C LYS A 177 -8.70 -6.71 15.94
N LYS A 178 -7.81 -6.08 15.17
CA LYS A 178 -6.99 -4.97 15.65
C LYS A 178 -7.80 -3.70 15.92
N LEU A 179 -8.67 -3.32 14.99
CA LEU A 179 -9.45 -2.08 15.06
C LEU A 179 -10.75 -2.24 15.86
N GLY A 180 -11.03 -3.44 16.37
CA GLY A 180 -12.18 -3.70 17.21
C GLY A 180 -13.49 -3.74 16.43
N GLY A 181 -13.50 -4.32 15.24
CA GLY A 181 -14.71 -4.61 14.49
C GLY A 181 -14.53 -4.68 12.98
N VAL A 182 -15.48 -5.35 12.32
CA VAL A 182 -15.54 -5.52 10.86
C VAL A 182 -15.72 -4.16 10.16
N GLU A 183 -16.57 -3.30 10.70
CA GLU A 183 -16.83 -1.95 10.18
C GLU A 183 -15.52 -1.18 9.98
N HIS A 184 -14.71 -1.05 11.03
CA HIS A 184 -13.43 -0.33 10.99
C HIS A 184 -12.43 -0.93 9.99
N ALA A 185 -12.40 -2.26 9.83
CA ALA A 185 -11.54 -2.89 8.84
C ALA A 185 -11.98 -2.56 7.43
N THR A 186 -13.29 -2.61 7.17
CA THR A 186 -13.81 -2.23 5.86
C THR A 186 -13.68 -0.75 5.57
N ASP A 187 -13.65 0.11 6.59
CA ASP A 187 -13.41 1.55 6.44
C ASP A 187 -12.00 1.88 5.94
N LEU A 188 -11.03 0.98 6.13
CA LEU A 188 -9.70 1.11 5.53
C LEU A 188 -9.70 0.91 4.02
N LEU A 189 -10.75 0.36 3.42
CA LEU A 189 -10.85 0.33 1.95
C LEU A 189 -11.14 1.75 1.45
N PHE A 190 -10.49 2.21 0.40
CA PHE A 190 -10.75 3.52 -0.20
C PHE A 190 -10.90 3.39 -1.71
N PHE A 191 -11.66 4.32 -2.29
CA PHE A 191 -11.96 4.35 -3.72
C PHE A 191 -11.54 5.73 -4.26
N PRO A 192 -11.07 5.84 -5.51
CA PRO A 192 -10.38 7.03 -6.01
C PRO A 192 -11.17 8.33 -5.88
N GLU A 193 -12.49 8.28 -6.04
CA GLU A 193 -13.33 9.47 -5.90
C GLU A 193 -13.41 9.98 -4.46
N ARG A 194 -13.49 9.08 -3.46
CA ARG A 194 -13.55 9.46 -2.04
C ARG A 194 -12.20 9.75 -1.41
N PHE A 195 -11.12 9.27 -2.03
CA PHE A 195 -9.78 9.67 -1.60
C PHE A 195 -9.53 11.17 -1.86
N LYS A 196 -10.20 11.76 -2.85
CA LYS A 196 -10.15 13.21 -3.13
C LYS A 196 -10.66 14.01 -1.92
N GLY A 197 -9.74 14.50 -1.09
CA GLY A 197 -10.01 15.45 -0.01
C GLY A 197 -10.12 14.89 1.41
N ARG A 198 -10.06 13.57 1.63
CA ARG A 198 -10.09 12.99 3.00
C ARG A 198 -8.71 12.73 3.61
N TYR A 199 -7.66 12.70 2.80
CA TYR A 199 -6.29 12.61 3.27
C TYR A 199 -5.61 13.96 3.09
N GLU A 200 -5.98 14.92 3.94
CA GLU A 200 -5.07 15.98 4.30
C GLU A 200 -4.10 15.33 5.28
N GLY A 201 -2.82 15.18 4.91
CA GLY A 201 -1.80 14.69 5.84
C GLY A 201 -1.85 15.49 7.14
N LYS A 202 -1.32 14.94 8.24
CA LYS A 202 -1.37 15.58 9.59
C LYS A 202 -0.97 17.07 9.59
N ASP A 203 -0.18 17.50 8.61
CA ASP A 203 0.31 18.87 8.43
C ASP A 203 -0.58 19.73 7.48
N GLY A 204 -1.83 19.34 7.21
CA GLY A 204 -2.72 20.03 6.25
C GLY A 204 -2.28 19.86 4.79
N GLN A 205 -1.32 18.96 4.53
CA GLN A 205 -0.84 18.69 3.19
C GLN A 205 -1.88 17.91 2.42
N ARG A 206 -2.49 18.55 1.43
CA ARG A 206 -3.28 17.84 0.43
C ARG A 206 -2.32 17.02 -0.41
N PHE A 207 -2.44 15.70 -0.36
CA PHE A 207 -1.94 14.87 -1.46
C PHE A 207 -2.62 15.41 -2.72
N ARG A 208 -1.86 16.13 -3.56
CA ARG A 208 -2.34 16.47 -4.91
C ARG A 208 -2.71 15.14 -5.54
N GLN A 209 -3.86 15.09 -6.20
CA GLN A 209 -4.40 13.83 -6.71
C GLN A 209 -3.28 13.02 -7.39
N PRO A 210 -3.32 11.68 -7.31
CA PRO A 210 -2.62 10.85 -8.28
C PRO A 210 -3.21 11.16 -9.68
N TYR A 211 -2.79 12.27 -10.29
CA TYR A 211 -3.28 12.76 -11.58
C TYR A 211 -2.53 12.09 -12.72
N THR A 212 -3.29 11.73 -13.76
CA THR A 212 -2.94 11.50 -15.19
C THR A 212 -1.75 10.59 -15.55
N HIS A 213 -0.60 10.67 -14.90
CA HIS A 213 0.58 9.85 -15.22
C HIS A 213 0.50 8.41 -14.76
N THR A 214 -0.38 8.05 -13.83
CA THR A 214 -0.67 6.63 -13.56
C THR A 214 -1.29 5.96 -14.78
N LYS A 215 -2.07 6.68 -15.58
CA LYS A 215 -2.57 6.15 -16.84
C LYS A 215 -1.40 5.82 -17.77
N ASP A 216 -0.45 6.73 -17.92
CA ASP A 216 0.73 6.55 -18.77
C ASP A 216 1.66 5.45 -18.23
N LEU A 217 1.99 5.46 -16.94
CA LEU A 217 2.86 4.45 -16.31
C LEU A 217 2.23 3.05 -16.32
N VAL A 218 0.92 2.97 -16.05
CA VAL A 218 0.20 1.71 -16.14
C VAL A 218 0.07 1.31 -17.61
N ASP A 219 -0.18 2.22 -18.56
CA ASP A 219 -0.25 1.89 -19.99
C ASP A 219 1.12 1.49 -20.58
N GLU A 220 2.22 2.07 -20.11
CA GLU A 220 3.59 1.68 -20.44
C GLU A 220 3.93 0.32 -19.83
N SER A 221 3.65 0.12 -18.54
CA SER A 221 3.88 -1.16 -17.85
C SER A 221 2.98 -2.28 -18.40
N LEU A 222 1.74 -1.94 -18.77
CA LEU A 222 0.78 -2.81 -19.45
C LEU A 222 0.96 -2.82 -20.97
N GLY A 223 1.98 -2.16 -21.55
CA GLY A 223 2.31 -2.35 -22.96
C GLY A 223 2.52 -3.83 -23.31
N ILE A 224 2.86 -4.64 -22.29
CA ILE A 224 2.96 -6.10 -22.30
C ILE A 224 1.59 -6.80 -22.12
N TYR A 225 0.66 -6.16 -21.40
CA TYR A 225 -0.70 -6.66 -21.11
C TYR A 225 -1.74 -5.79 -21.83
N ARG A 226 -1.84 -5.91 -23.16
CA ARG A 226 -2.97 -5.31 -23.89
C ARG A 226 -4.27 -5.90 -23.35
N VAL A 227 -4.96 -5.16 -22.49
CA VAL A 227 -6.34 -5.46 -22.12
C VAL A 227 -7.13 -5.49 -23.42
N PRO A 228 -7.70 -6.64 -23.83
CA PRO A 228 -8.43 -6.71 -25.09
C PRO A 228 -9.55 -5.67 -25.01
N LYS A 229 -9.60 -4.73 -25.98
CA LYS A 229 -10.75 -3.83 -26.15
C LYS A 229 -11.98 -4.69 -26.51
N ARG A 230 -12.60 -5.31 -25.51
CA ARG A 230 -13.86 -6.03 -25.69
C ARG A 230 -14.94 -4.98 -25.92
N ARG A 231 -15.47 -4.90 -27.14
CA ARG A 231 -16.60 -4.02 -27.49
C ARG A 231 -17.77 -4.32 -26.54
N GLY A 232 -18.32 -3.28 -25.91
CA GLY A 232 -19.56 -3.36 -25.14
C GLY A 232 -19.46 -3.27 -23.61
N PHE A 233 -18.30 -2.94 -23.05
CA PHE A 233 -18.12 -2.84 -21.60
C PHE A 233 -17.72 -1.43 -21.14
N ASP A 234 -18.57 -0.45 -21.42
CA ASP A 234 -18.45 0.94 -20.92
C ASP A 234 -19.06 1.12 -19.52
N LYS A 235 -19.15 0.04 -18.72
CA LYS A 235 -19.66 0.13 -17.36
C LYS A 235 -18.61 0.80 -16.47
N VAL A 236 -18.70 2.12 -16.39
CA VAL A 236 -17.91 2.96 -15.49
C VAL A 236 -18.24 2.58 -14.05
N TRP A 237 -17.22 2.43 -13.20
CA TRP A 237 -17.42 2.25 -11.77
C TRP A 237 -18.07 3.51 -11.18
N LYS A 238 -19.20 3.36 -10.49
CA LYS A 238 -19.95 4.49 -9.95
C LYS A 238 -19.84 4.56 -8.42
N PRO A 239 -20.04 5.74 -7.80
CA PRO A 239 -20.00 5.90 -6.34
C PRO A 239 -20.93 4.95 -5.57
N GLU A 240 -22.10 4.62 -6.11
CA GLU A 240 -23.03 3.66 -5.49
C GLU A 240 -22.45 2.24 -5.40
N HIS A 241 -21.54 1.86 -6.31
CA HIS A 241 -20.89 0.56 -6.27
C HIS A 241 -19.93 0.44 -5.09
N GLU A 242 -19.34 1.54 -4.60
CA GLU A 242 -18.47 1.50 -3.43
C GLU A 242 -19.24 1.07 -2.17
N ALA A 243 -20.38 1.70 -1.89
CA ALA A 243 -21.16 1.40 -0.70
C ALA A 243 -21.65 -0.05 -0.74
N LEU A 244 -22.14 -0.48 -1.90
CA LEU A 244 -22.55 -1.86 -2.12
C LEU A 244 -21.37 -2.84 -1.98
N PHE A 245 -20.19 -2.52 -2.55
CA PHE A 245 -19.01 -3.37 -2.44
C PHE A 245 -18.60 -3.58 -0.98
N ARG A 246 -18.54 -2.51 -0.18
CA ARG A 246 -18.27 -2.63 1.26
C ARG A 246 -19.31 -3.48 1.97
N THR A 247 -20.59 -3.24 1.70
CA THR A 247 -21.69 -4.03 2.27
C THR A 247 -21.54 -5.51 1.93
N GLU A 248 -21.21 -5.86 0.69
CA GLU A 248 -20.98 -7.24 0.29
C GLU A 248 -19.75 -7.84 0.98
N VAL A 249 -18.64 -7.11 1.07
CA VAL A 249 -17.45 -7.56 1.83
C VAL A 249 -17.77 -7.79 3.31
N ARG A 250 -18.60 -6.95 3.93
CA ARG A 250 -19.03 -7.08 5.33
C ARG A 250 -19.84 -8.34 5.58
N LYS A 251 -20.80 -8.65 4.69
CA LYS A 251 -21.64 -9.86 4.78
C LYS A 251 -20.84 -11.16 4.77
N MET A 252 -19.59 -11.13 4.31
CA MET A 252 -18.73 -12.31 4.21
C MET A 252 -17.93 -12.59 5.49
N PHE A 253 -17.94 -11.67 6.46
CA PHE A 253 -17.31 -11.93 7.75
C PHE A 253 -18.12 -12.98 8.54
N PRO A 254 -17.45 -13.92 9.23
CA PRO A 254 -18.13 -14.82 10.16
C PRO A 254 -18.81 -14.01 11.27
N SER A 255 -20.04 -14.39 11.64
CA SER A 255 -20.80 -13.77 12.74
C SER A 255 -20.05 -13.79 14.08
N GLU A 256 -19.17 -14.77 14.28
CA GLU A 256 -18.36 -14.92 15.49
C GLU A 256 -17.34 -13.78 15.75
N VAL A 257 -17.10 -12.91 14.76
CA VAL A 257 -16.20 -11.75 14.92
C VAL A 257 -16.89 -10.60 15.69
N GLU A 258 -18.22 -10.62 15.83
CA GLU A 258 -18.98 -9.50 16.42
C GLU A 258 -19.14 -9.60 17.96
N ASP A 259 -18.94 -10.76 18.58
CA ASP A 259 -19.39 -11.02 19.96
C ASP A 259 -18.32 -10.94 21.08
N LYS A 260 -17.19 -10.25 20.88
CA LYS A 260 -16.14 -10.15 21.94
C LYS A 260 -16.06 -8.81 22.66
N ASP A 261 -17.07 -7.95 22.53
CA ASP A 261 -17.09 -6.66 23.24
C ASP A 261 -17.42 -6.76 24.74
N GLU A 262 -17.78 -7.94 25.28
CA GLU A 262 -18.01 -8.13 26.73
C GLU A 262 -16.75 -7.94 27.60
N ASP A 263 -15.54 -7.98 27.03
CA ASP A 263 -14.28 -7.78 27.79
C ASP A 263 -13.68 -6.37 27.69
N ARG A 264 -14.30 -5.43 26.95
CA ARG A 264 -13.72 -4.08 26.77
C ARG A 264 -13.79 -3.20 28.02
N ASP A 265 -14.67 -3.49 28.98
CA ASP A 265 -14.78 -2.70 30.21
C ASP A 265 -13.62 -2.93 31.21
N ASN A 266 -12.76 -3.93 30.98
CA ASN A 266 -11.59 -4.20 31.83
C ASN A 266 -10.30 -3.48 31.39
N TRP A 267 -10.27 -2.73 30.28
CA TRP A 267 -9.05 -2.05 29.79
C TRP A 267 -8.88 -0.60 30.29
N LYS A 268 -9.34 -0.27 31.51
CA LYS A 268 -9.00 1.00 32.18
C LYS A 268 -7.98 0.74 33.28
N GLY A 269 -6.68 0.64 32.96
CA GLY A 269 -5.67 0.68 34.04
C GLY A 269 -4.24 0.18 33.81
N GLY A 270 -3.82 -0.21 32.60
CA GLY A 270 -2.47 -0.71 32.38
C GLY A 270 -1.44 0.38 32.09
N ARG A 271 -0.69 0.83 33.09
CA ARG A 271 0.59 1.56 32.88
C ARG A 271 1.53 0.67 32.05
N PHE A 272 2.01 1.19 30.93
CA PHE A 272 3.16 0.60 30.25
C PHE A 272 4.42 0.83 31.10
N PRO A 273 5.22 -0.20 31.42
CA PRO A 273 6.56 0.01 31.92
C PRO A 273 7.44 0.52 30.76
N PHE A 274 8.30 1.48 31.12
CA PHE A 274 9.25 2.20 30.26
C PHE A 274 10.14 1.29 29.42
#